data_AF-A0A2V9KJA3-F1
#
_entry.id   AF-A0A2V9KJA3-F1
#
_cell.length_a   1.000
_cell.length_b   1.000
_cell.length_c   1.000
_cell.angle_alpha   90.00
_cell.angle_beta   90.00
_cell.angle_gamma   90.00
#
_symmetry.space_group_name_H-M   'P 1'
#
loop_
_entity.id
_entity.type
_entity.pdbx_description
1 polymer ?
#
loop_
_entity_poly.entity_id
_entity_poly.type
_entity_poly.pdbx_seq_one_letter_code
_entity_poly.pdbx_strand_id
1 'polypeptide(L)'
;MFGQMQVTQMFALSKRETVDEAVAKLVEFADYPKILRWYQFPTALVAFLAHGDAPDCGAIYVYDRKRCVWLWIDFNDQNLGGYSPAEFDVLTNQCHFFRLAESPRLLELPVKWLVVPGQMPSVQGRLPA
;
A
#
# COMPACT_ATOMS: atom_id res chain seq x y z
N MET A 1 -5.44 -1.78 15.04
CA MET A 1 -5.31 -3.11 14.38
C MET A 1 -6.16 -3.09 13.12
N PHE A 2 -5.62 -3.58 12.01
CA PHE A 2 -6.19 -3.46 10.66
C PHE A 2 -7.64 -3.97 10.55
N GLY A 3 -8.33 -3.52 9.51
CA GLY A 3 -9.74 -3.85 9.27
C GLY A 3 -10.11 -3.80 7.80
N GLN A 4 -11.18 -3.07 7.48
CA GLN A 4 -11.59 -2.90 6.09
C GLN A 4 -10.55 -2.05 5.34
N MET A 5 -9.94 -2.63 4.32
CA MET A 5 -8.93 -1.95 3.51
C MET A 5 -9.58 -0.90 2.60
N GLN A 6 -8.92 0.24 2.47
CA GLN A 6 -9.22 1.33 1.55
C GLN A 6 -8.06 1.49 0.58
N VAL A 7 -8.39 1.72 -0.68
CA VAL A 7 -7.41 1.89 -1.76
C VAL A 7 -7.75 3.17 -2.48
N THR A 8 -6.82 4.13 -2.45
CA THR A 8 -6.96 5.41 -3.14
C THR A 8 -5.91 5.51 -4.23
N GLN A 9 -6.34 5.74 -5.47
CA GLN A 9 -5.40 6.04 -6.55
C GLN A 9 -4.84 7.45 -6.37
N MET A 10 -3.51 7.57 -6.30
CA MET A 10 -2.84 8.85 -6.06
C MET A 10 -2.54 9.56 -7.38
N PHE A 11 -1.54 9.07 -8.12
CA PHE A 11 -1.15 9.63 -9.41
C PHE A 11 -0.65 8.54 -10.36
N ALA A 12 -0.83 8.81 -11.65
CA ALA A 12 -0.33 7.98 -12.73
C ALA A 12 1.01 8.52 -13.25
N LEU A 13 1.84 7.60 -13.73
CA LEU A 13 3.12 7.83 -14.37
C LEU A 13 3.03 7.44 -15.84
N SER A 14 4.01 7.88 -16.63
CA SER A 14 4.13 7.36 -17.98
C SER A 14 4.72 5.94 -17.95
N LYS A 15 4.80 5.29 -19.12
CA LYS A 15 5.42 3.96 -19.26
C LYS A 15 6.95 4.02 -19.42
N ARG A 16 7.53 5.23 -19.39
CA ARG A 16 8.96 5.45 -19.64
C ARG A 16 9.77 5.44 -18.35
N GLU A 17 9.12 5.68 -17.22
CA GLU A 17 9.74 5.72 -15.91
C GLU A 17 10.30 4.35 -15.55
N THR A 18 11.55 4.36 -15.12
CA THR A 18 12.17 3.29 -14.37
C THR A 18 11.54 3.16 -12.98
N VAL A 19 11.84 2.08 -12.28
CA VAL A 19 11.35 1.87 -10.91
C VAL A 19 11.86 2.97 -9.98
N ASP A 20 13.13 3.34 -10.10
CA ASP A 20 13.74 4.37 -9.25
C ASP A 20 13.11 5.73 -9.50
N GLU A 21 12.82 6.09 -10.75
CA GLU A 21 12.09 7.31 -11.07
C GLU A 21 10.64 7.28 -10.54
N ALA A 22 9.97 6.13 -10.62
CA ALA A 22 8.63 5.99 -10.08
C ALA A 22 8.59 6.19 -8.56
N VAL A 23 9.58 5.66 -7.84
CA VAL A 23 9.72 5.84 -6.38
C VAL A 23 10.18 7.25 -6.03
N ALA A 24 11.10 7.85 -6.77
CA ALA A 24 11.53 9.23 -6.56
C ALA A 24 10.34 10.20 -6.64
N LYS A 25 9.45 10.02 -7.63
CA LYS A 25 8.21 10.80 -7.75
C LYS A 25 7.24 10.56 -6.59
N LEU A 26 7.19 9.35 -6.03
CA LEU A 26 6.40 9.09 -4.83
C LEU A 26 6.98 9.81 -3.60
N VAL A 27 8.29 9.76 -3.42
CA VAL A 27 8.99 10.45 -2.33
C VAL A 27 8.77 11.97 -2.44
N GLU A 28 8.89 12.55 -3.63
CA GLU A 28 8.58 13.96 -3.87
C GLU A 28 7.11 14.27 -3.56
N PHE A 29 6.17 13.46 -4.04
CA PHE A 29 4.73 13.63 -3.79
C PHE A 29 4.39 13.60 -2.29
N ALA A 30 5.07 12.74 -1.51
CA ALA A 30 4.84 12.57 -0.09
C ALA A 30 5.64 13.55 0.79
N ASP A 31 6.21 14.61 0.21
CA ASP A 31 7.05 15.61 0.88
C ASP A 31 8.30 15.01 1.55
N TYR A 32 9.07 14.27 0.75
CA TYR A 32 10.40 13.74 1.06
C TYR A 32 10.52 12.89 2.35
N PRO A 33 9.66 11.88 2.55
CA PRO A 33 9.80 10.94 3.66
C PRO A 33 10.97 9.98 3.42
N LYS A 34 11.35 9.23 4.46
CA LYS A 34 12.29 8.11 4.33
C LYS A 34 11.55 6.87 3.86
N ILE A 35 12.19 6.09 2.98
CA ILE A 35 11.74 4.76 2.61
C ILE A 35 12.17 3.79 3.71
N LEU A 36 11.22 3.30 4.51
CA LEU A 36 11.50 2.40 5.62
C LEU A 36 11.49 0.92 5.20
N ARG A 37 10.66 0.56 4.22
CA ARG A 37 10.66 -0.75 3.56
C ARG A 37 10.36 -0.63 2.09
N TRP A 38 10.92 -1.54 1.30
CA TRP A 38 10.74 -1.63 -0.14
C TRP A 38 10.70 -3.10 -0.54
N TYR A 39 9.64 -3.53 -1.22
CA TYR A 39 9.51 -4.87 -1.79
C TYR A 39 9.16 -4.80 -3.27
N GLN A 40 9.84 -5.58 -4.11
CA GLN A 40 9.58 -5.64 -5.54
C GLN A 40 8.99 -6.99 -5.93
N PHE A 41 7.94 -6.92 -6.75
CA PHE A 41 7.31 -8.06 -7.40
C PHE A 41 7.31 -7.84 -8.92
N PRO A 42 7.14 -8.88 -9.74
CA PRO A 42 7.08 -8.73 -11.20
C PRO A 42 6.01 -7.73 -11.68
N THR A 43 4.89 -7.67 -10.96
CA THR A 43 3.69 -6.90 -11.30
C THR A 43 3.50 -5.66 -10.42
N ALA A 44 4.22 -5.57 -9.30
CA ALA A 44 4.01 -4.53 -8.30
C ALA A 44 5.30 -4.07 -7.62
N LEU A 45 5.19 -3.00 -6.86
CA LEU A 45 6.17 -2.61 -5.86
C LEU A 45 5.43 -2.11 -4.63
N VAL A 46 5.87 -2.50 -3.44
CA VAL A 46 5.33 -2.02 -2.16
C VAL A 46 6.37 -1.14 -1.50
N ALA A 47 5.98 0.09 -1.18
CA ALA A 47 6.82 1.05 -0.46
C ALA A 47 6.13 1.44 0.85
N PHE A 48 6.88 1.41 1.93
CA PHE A 48 6.45 1.92 3.23
C PHE A 48 7.33 3.12 3.58
N LEU A 49 6.70 4.29 3.70
CA LEU A 49 7.37 5.58 3.83
C LEU A 49 6.99 6.23 5.15
N ALA A 50 7.92 6.89 5.84
CA ALA A 50 7.61 7.74 6.99
C ALA A 50 8.62 8.88 7.14
N HIS A 51 8.20 10.01 7.73
CA HIS A 51 9.13 11.08 8.07
C HIS A 51 10.08 10.65 9.20
N GLY A 52 11.32 11.13 9.15
CA GLY A 52 12.37 10.65 10.05
C GLY A 52 12.17 10.99 11.53
N ASP A 53 11.36 12.01 11.80
CA ASP A 53 10.94 12.50 13.12
C ASP A 53 9.61 11.89 13.60
N ALA A 54 8.86 11.24 12.71
CA ALA A 54 7.60 10.55 13.01
C ALA A 54 7.54 9.16 12.36
N PRO A 55 8.42 8.22 12.75
CA PRO A 55 8.50 6.89 12.13
C PRO A 55 7.24 6.04 12.35
N ASP A 56 6.42 6.37 13.35
CA ASP A 56 5.16 5.69 13.66
C ASP A 56 3.97 6.23 12.83
N CYS A 57 4.21 7.21 11.97
CA CYS A 57 3.23 7.81 11.07
C CYS A 57 3.49 7.43 9.61
N GLY A 58 3.83 6.17 9.35
CA GLY A 58 4.18 5.70 8.02
C GLY A 58 2.98 5.38 7.14
N ALA A 59 3.14 5.63 5.83
CA ALA A 59 2.14 5.37 4.80
C ALA A 59 2.58 4.23 3.86
N ILE A 60 1.60 3.44 3.40
CA ILE A 60 1.81 2.25 2.59
C ILE A 60 1.34 2.52 1.16
N TYR A 61 2.24 2.31 0.19
CA TYR A 61 1.94 2.50 -1.22
C TYR A 61 2.21 1.23 -2.02
N VAL A 62 1.35 0.97 -3.01
CA VAL A 62 1.52 -0.09 -4.00
C VAL A 62 1.57 0.52 -5.38
N TYR A 63 2.67 0.30 -6.11
CA TYR A 63 2.77 0.68 -7.51
C TYR A 63 2.26 -0.45 -8.40
N ASP A 64 1.24 -0.20 -9.21
CA ASP A 64 0.86 -1.08 -10.32
C ASP A 64 1.76 -0.81 -11.52
N ARG A 65 2.65 -1.75 -11.84
CA ARG A 65 3.60 -1.63 -12.95
C ARG A 65 2.93 -1.68 -14.31
N LYS A 66 1.79 -2.36 -14.44
CA LYS A 66 1.07 -2.53 -15.71
C LYS A 66 0.33 -1.25 -16.08
N ARG A 67 -0.29 -0.62 -15.08
CA ARG A 67 -1.05 0.62 -15.23
C ARG A 67 -0.23 1.88 -14.98
N CYS A 68 0.98 1.72 -14.45
CA CYS A 68 1.88 2.80 -14.07
C CYS A 68 1.24 3.77 -13.08
N VAL A 69 0.62 3.25 -12.01
CA VAL A 69 -0.14 4.07 -11.04
C VAL A 69 0.25 3.72 -9.61
N TRP A 70 0.36 4.75 -8.77
CA TRP A 70 0.53 4.60 -7.33
C TRP A 70 -0.84 4.52 -6.63
N LEU A 71 -0.99 3.47 -5.83
CA LEU A 71 -2.15 3.24 -4.97
C LEU A 71 -1.71 3.46 -3.52
N TRP A 72 -2.41 4.32 -2.80
CA TRP A 72 -2.28 4.45 -1.36
C TRP A 72 -3.20 3.43 -0.67
N ILE A 73 -2.65 2.70 0.29
CA ILE A 73 -3.33 1.69 1.06
C ILE A 73 -3.50 2.19 2.48
N ASP A 74 -4.75 2.23 2.91
CA ASP A 74 -5.15 2.59 4.26
C ASP A 74 -6.17 1.57 4.78
N PHE A 75 -6.47 1.62 6.06
CA PHE A 75 -7.46 0.75 6.68
C PHE A 75 -8.44 1.58 7.48
N ASN A 76 -9.70 1.15 7.51
CA ASN A 76 -10.69 1.70 8.43
C ASN A 76 -10.37 1.21 9.85
N ASP A 77 -9.39 1.86 10.46
CA ASP A 77 -8.93 1.66 11.83
C ASP A 77 -8.81 3.03 12.53
N GLN A 78 -8.27 3.04 13.76
CA GLN A 78 -8.08 4.26 14.54
C GLN A 78 -6.75 4.97 14.23
N ASN A 79 -5.95 4.45 13.30
CA ASN A 79 -4.60 4.93 13.04
C ASN A 79 -4.55 6.07 12.01
N LEU A 80 -5.69 6.42 11.37
CA LEU A 80 -5.84 7.58 10.48
C LEU A 80 -4.72 7.68 9.41
N GLY A 81 -4.29 6.55 8.84
CA GLY A 81 -3.25 6.50 7.80
C GLY A 81 -1.80 6.51 8.28
N GLY A 82 -1.54 6.43 9.60
CA GLY A 82 -0.20 6.36 10.18
C GLY A 82 0.13 5.01 10.80
N TYR A 83 1.12 4.30 10.26
CA TYR A 83 1.55 3.00 10.74
C TYR A 83 3.01 3.01 11.19
N SER A 84 3.31 2.26 12.23
CA SER A 84 4.69 1.97 12.65
C SER A 84 5.33 0.86 11.82
N PRO A 85 6.68 0.73 11.83
CA PRO A 85 7.36 -0.40 11.20
C PRO A 85 6.91 -1.75 11.75
N ALA A 86 6.61 -1.82 13.06
CA ALA A 86 6.14 -3.05 13.69
C ALA A 86 4.74 -3.44 13.20
N GLU A 87 3.83 -2.48 13.04
CA GLU A 87 2.51 -2.73 12.45
C GLU A 87 2.63 -3.15 10.98
N PHE A 88 3.53 -2.54 10.22
CA PHE A 88 3.80 -2.98 8.85
C PHE A 88 4.33 -4.43 8.80
N ASP A 89 5.17 -4.83 9.75
CA ASP A 89 5.63 -6.22 9.87
C ASP A 89 4.47 -7.17 10.22
N VAL A 90 3.48 -6.74 11.02
CA VAL A 90 2.25 -7.50 11.27
C VAL A 90 1.40 -7.62 10.00
N LEU A 91 1.21 -6.52 9.26
CA LEU A 91 0.43 -6.50 8.02
C LEU A 91 0.97 -7.50 6.99
N THR A 92 2.29 -7.53 6.83
CA THR A 92 2.96 -8.39 5.85
C THR A 92 3.02 -9.84 6.30
N ASN A 93 3.39 -10.11 7.55
CA ASN A 93 3.65 -11.47 8.03
C ASN A 93 2.41 -12.19 8.57
N GLN A 94 1.48 -11.46 9.19
CA GLN A 94 0.33 -12.06 9.88
C GLN A 94 -1.00 -11.82 9.14
N CYS A 95 -1.13 -10.73 8.39
CA CYS A 95 -2.33 -10.47 7.58
C CYS A 95 -2.16 -10.91 6.10
N HIS A 96 -0.97 -11.42 5.74
CA HIS A 96 -0.64 -11.89 4.39
C HIS A 96 -0.89 -10.85 3.28
N PHE A 97 -0.69 -9.56 3.57
CA PHE A 97 -1.01 -8.46 2.67
C PHE A 97 -0.37 -8.59 1.27
N PHE A 98 0.84 -9.15 1.18
CA PHE A 98 1.50 -9.36 -0.12
C PHE A 98 0.72 -10.23 -1.09
N ARG A 99 -0.18 -11.12 -0.61
CA ARG A 99 -1.09 -11.88 -1.48
C ARG A 99 -2.01 -10.99 -2.31
N LEU A 100 -2.36 -9.81 -1.79
CA LEU A 100 -3.11 -8.80 -2.53
C LEU A 100 -2.19 -7.88 -3.32
N ALA A 101 -1.13 -7.39 -2.68
CA ALA A 101 -0.23 -6.38 -3.27
C ALA A 101 0.57 -6.91 -4.47
N GLU A 102 0.90 -8.20 -4.51
CA GLU A 102 1.53 -8.86 -5.66
C GLU A 102 0.65 -8.79 -6.92
N SER A 103 -0.67 -8.69 -6.79
CA SER A 103 -1.58 -8.53 -7.92
C SER A 103 -2.41 -7.26 -7.73
N PRO A 104 -1.89 -6.07 -8.12
CA PRO A 104 -2.56 -4.79 -7.92
C PRO A 104 -4.00 -4.75 -8.43
N ARG A 105 -4.33 -5.51 -9.48
CA ARG A 105 -5.70 -5.70 -9.97
C ARG A 105 -6.70 -6.14 -8.88
N LEU A 106 -6.26 -6.90 -7.87
CA LEU A 106 -7.10 -7.32 -6.73
C LEU A 106 -7.45 -6.15 -5.81
N LEU A 107 -6.53 -5.20 -5.64
CA LEU A 107 -6.73 -3.99 -4.83
C LEU A 107 -7.77 -3.05 -5.46
N GLU A 108 -7.92 -3.13 -6.78
CA GLU A 108 -8.83 -2.28 -7.57
C GLU A 108 -10.19 -2.93 -7.85
N LEU A 109 -10.40 -4.17 -7.39
CA LEU A 109 -11.72 -4.78 -7.52
C LEU A 109 -12.74 -3.97 -6.71
N PRO A 110 -13.99 -3.83 -7.19
CA PRO A 110 -15.07 -3.16 -6.46
C PRO A 110 -15.57 -4.06 -5.33
N VAL A 111 -14.70 -4.39 -4.38
CA VAL A 111 -14.95 -5.27 -3.24
C VAL A 111 -14.39 -4.67 -1.97
N LYS A 112 -15.00 -5.03 -0.83
CA LYS A 112 -14.52 -4.66 0.50
C LYS A 112 -13.61 -5.77 1.01
N TRP A 113 -12.31 -5.52 0.98
CA TRP A 113 -11.33 -6.42 1.58
C TRP A 113 -11.30 -6.22 3.10
N LEU A 114 -11.34 -7.33 3.84
CA LEU A 114 -11.04 -7.39 5.26
C LEU A 114 -9.65 -7.98 5.44
N VAL A 115 -8.81 -7.26 6.19
CA VAL A 115 -7.43 -7.64 6.49
C VAL A 115 -7.26 -7.62 8.01
N VAL A 116 -7.03 -8.79 8.60
CA VAL A 116 -6.95 -8.97 10.05
C VAL A 116 -5.78 -9.91 10.37
N PRO A 117 -5.01 -9.65 11.44
CA PRO A 117 -3.90 -10.54 11.83
C PRO A 117 -4.34 -11.98 12.07
N GLY A 118 -3.54 -12.93 11.58
CA GLY A 118 -3.78 -14.36 11.71
C GLY A 118 -4.83 -14.92 10.73
N GLN A 119 -5.34 -14.10 9.80
CA GLN A 119 -6.32 -14.51 8.80
C GLN A 119 -5.84 -14.17 7.39
N MET A 120 -6.30 -14.94 6.42
CA MET A 120 -6.12 -14.61 5.00
C MET A 120 -7.02 -13.42 4.65
N PRO A 121 -6.55 -12.50 3.76
CA PRO A 121 -7.42 -11.44 3.24
C PRO A 121 -8.68 -12.03 2.62
N SER A 122 -9.83 -11.48 2.99
CA SER A 122 -11.14 -11.99 2.57
C SER A 122 -12.06 -10.89 2.10
N VAL A 123 -13.00 -11.23 1.22
CA VAL A 123 -13.99 -10.29 0.70
C VAL A 123 -15.22 -10.29 1.60
N GLN A 124 -15.56 -9.13 2.17
CA GLN A 124 -16.78 -8.93 2.99
C GLN A 124 -18.00 -8.49 2.17
N GLY A 125 -17.81 -8.06 0.92
CA GLY A 125 -18.90 -7.64 0.06
C GLY A 125 -18.41 -6.92 -1.18
N ARG A 126 -19.35 -6.47 -2.02
CA ARG A 126 -19.06 -5.61 -3.17
C ARG A 126 -19.23 -4.14 -2.79
N LEU A 127 -18.44 -3.29 -3.42
CA LEU A 127 -18.70 -1.86 -3.45
C LEU A 127 -19.81 -1.58 -4.47
N PRO A 128 -20.70 -0.60 -4.22
CA PRO A 128 -21.66 -0.16 -5.22
C PRO A 128 -20.92 0.32 -6.48
N ALA A 129 -21.53 0.08 -7.64
CA ALA A 129 -21.02 0.46 -8.95
C ALA A 129 -21.11 1.98 -9.18
#